data_AF-I0WYT7-F1
#
_entry.id   AF-I0WYT7-F1
#
_cell.length_a   1.000
_cell.length_b   1.000
_cell.length_c   1.000
_cell.angle_alpha   90.00
_cell.angle_beta   90.00
_cell.angle_gamma   90.00
#
_symmetry.space_group_name_H-M   'P 1'
#
loop_
_entity.id
_entity.type
_entity.pdbx_description
1 polymer ?
#
loop_
_entity_poly.entity_id
_entity_poly.type
_entity_poly.pdbx_seq_one_letter_code
_entity_poly.pdbx_strand_id
1 'polypeptide(L)'
;MARKKSDKIDALTLANILRTDAHAHRRLPGDSDLARAIAVLARAAQDAIWRRTRATQELRALLREYYPGFLDAFGDGVHTNLATVEARAILSVAPTLEQGARLTKSRILAVLRRAGRQRRLDDAAARIQDALRRRQLRQPPLVEQAMGRQARALVATLDAECKNAQELNEAASESFRQPPGHAVITSFPGLADVTGARVLAEIGDDRDRFADARGLKAFAGSAPVTRASGRSIAVTHRHVKYNRLAAVGVVWAFVAAGRGRCSPRVLPCPARTW
;
A
#
# COMPACT_ATOMS: atom_id res chain seq x y z
N MET A 1 -40.16 -7.13 -4.27
CA MET A 1 -40.58 -5.71 -4.38
C MET A 1 -39.39 -4.83 -4.08
N ALA A 2 -38.84 -4.13 -5.09
CA ALA A 2 -37.74 -3.21 -4.90
C ALA A 2 -38.24 -1.96 -4.14
N ARG A 3 -37.73 -1.73 -2.93
CA ARG A 3 -38.10 -0.58 -2.10
C ARG A 3 -37.66 0.69 -2.85
N LYS A 4 -38.62 1.56 -3.20
CA LYS A 4 -38.38 2.82 -3.90
C LYS A 4 -37.57 3.74 -2.96
N LYS A 5 -36.27 3.91 -3.24
CA LYS A 5 -35.40 4.84 -2.50
C LYS A 5 -35.99 6.25 -2.60
N SER A 6 -36.12 6.94 -1.48
CA SER A 6 -36.71 8.28 -1.40
C SER A 6 -35.95 9.12 -0.39
N ASP A 7 -35.14 10.06 -0.88
CA ASP A 7 -34.27 10.90 -0.05
C ASP A 7 -35.07 11.70 1.00
N LYS A 8 -36.32 12.06 0.70
CA LYS A 8 -37.23 12.71 1.67
C LYS A 8 -37.55 11.82 2.87
N ILE A 9 -37.75 10.53 2.64
CA ILE A 9 -38.06 9.55 3.71
C ILE A 9 -36.78 9.26 4.50
N ASP A 10 -35.64 9.15 3.82
CA ASP A 10 -34.34 8.94 4.45
C ASP A 10 -33.97 10.14 5.35
N ALA A 11 -34.14 11.37 4.87
CA ALA A 11 -33.92 12.60 5.64
C ALA A 11 -34.85 12.70 6.86
N LEU A 12 -36.14 12.40 6.70
CA LEU A 12 -37.10 12.37 7.82
C LEU A 12 -36.73 11.31 8.86
N THR A 13 -36.25 10.14 8.41
CA THR A 13 -35.81 9.05 9.28
C THR A 13 -34.56 9.47 10.07
N LEU A 14 -33.56 10.03 9.42
CA LEU A 14 -32.34 10.55 10.07
C LEU A 14 -32.66 11.66 11.07
N ALA A 15 -33.54 12.60 10.71
CA ALA A 15 -33.98 13.67 11.61
C ALA A 15 -34.70 13.10 12.84
N ASN A 16 -35.55 12.09 12.67
CA ASN A 16 -36.22 11.44 13.79
C ASN A 16 -35.24 10.69 14.70
N ILE A 17 -34.28 9.96 14.14
CA ILE A 17 -33.21 9.28 14.90
C ILE A 17 -32.44 10.31 15.75
N LEU A 18 -32.04 11.45 15.17
CA LEU A 18 -31.37 12.50 15.93
C LEU A 18 -32.29 13.13 16.99
N ARG A 19 -33.58 13.28 16.71
CA ARG A 19 -34.55 13.84 17.66
C ARG A 19 -34.80 12.93 18.87
N THR A 20 -34.89 11.61 18.68
CA THR A 20 -35.20 10.65 19.76
C THR A 20 -33.96 10.11 20.45
N ASP A 21 -32.95 9.78 19.66
CA ASP A 21 -31.81 8.97 20.09
C ASP A 21 -30.48 9.74 20.01
N ALA A 22 -30.51 11.08 19.98
CA ALA A 22 -29.29 11.90 19.98
C ALA A 22 -28.26 11.47 21.05
N HIS A 23 -28.74 11.09 22.23
CA HIS A 23 -27.92 10.62 23.35
C HIS A 23 -27.23 9.26 23.09
N ALA A 24 -27.76 8.44 22.18
CA ALA A 24 -27.18 7.16 21.77
C ALA A 24 -26.15 7.31 20.63
N HIS A 25 -26.06 8.50 20.02
CA HIS A 25 -25.12 8.81 18.95
C HIS A 25 -23.92 9.62 19.45
N ARG A 26 -22.75 9.39 18.83
CA ARG A 26 -21.54 10.17 19.09
C ARG A 26 -21.45 11.35 18.14
N ARG A 27 -20.94 12.48 18.64
CA ARG A 27 -20.57 13.61 17.78
C ARG A 27 -19.50 13.17 16.77
N LEU A 28 -19.51 13.80 15.61
CA LEU A 28 -18.42 13.65 14.66
C LEU A 28 -17.13 14.17 15.29
N PRO A 29 -16.00 13.47 15.12
CA PRO A 29 -14.71 13.95 15.63
C PRO A 29 -14.37 15.33 15.08
N GLY A 30 -13.86 16.19 15.95
CA GLY A 30 -13.41 17.55 15.64
C GLY A 30 -11.97 17.58 15.12
N ASP A 31 -11.64 16.73 14.16
CA ASP A 31 -10.28 16.67 13.59
C ASP A 31 -9.90 18.02 12.96
N SER A 32 -8.66 18.47 13.16
CA SER A 32 -8.17 19.72 12.57
C SER A 32 -8.12 19.66 11.04
N ASP A 33 -8.17 20.80 10.37
CA ASP A 33 -8.05 20.84 8.90
C ASP A 33 -6.72 20.24 8.42
N LEU A 34 -5.65 20.39 9.21
CA LEU A 34 -4.36 19.76 8.94
C LEU A 34 -4.45 18.23 9.02
N ALA A 35 -5.08 17.68 10.06
CA ALA A 35 -5.27 16.24 10.18
C ALA A 35 -6.16 15.68 9.06
N ARG A 36 -7.19 16.42 8.65
CA ARG A 36 -8.05 16.08 7.50
C ARG A 36 -7.28 16.11 6.19
N ALA A 37 -6.40 17.09 5.98
CA ALA A 37 -5.52 17.16 4.81
C ALA A 37 -4.52 15.99 4.76
N ILE A 38 -3.88 15.68 5.90
CA ILE A 38 -3.02 14.50 6.04
C ILE A 38 -3.81 13.23 5.72
N ALA A 39 -5.06 13.12 6.19
CA ALA A 39 -5.91 11.98 5.91
C ALA A 39 -6.19 11.80 4.40
N VAL A 40 -6.45 12.89 3.67
CA VAL A 40 -6.60 12.85 2.21
C VAL A 40 -5.33 12.32 1.54
N LEU A 41 -4.17 12.92 1.86
CA LEU A 41 -2.89 12.56 1.24
C LEU A 41 -2.46 11.13 1.58
N ALA A 42 -2.50 10.74 2.86
CA ALA A 42 -2.11 9.42 3.31
C ALA A 42 -3.02 8.33 2.72
N ARG A 43 -4.33 8.61 2.60
CA ARG A 43 -5.26 7.69 1.97
C ARG A 43 -4.99 7.54 0.47
N ALA A 44 -4.78 8.65 -0.23
CA ALA A 44 -4.42 8.65 -1.64
C ALA A 44 -3.09 7.91 -1.90
N ALA A 45 -2.09 8.10 -1.04
CA ALA A 45 -0.81 7.40 -1.11
C ALA A 45 -0.98 5.88 -0.95
N GLN A 46 -1.80 5.46 0.02
CA GLN A 46 -2.13 4.04 0.22
C GLN A 46 -2.87 3.45 -0.99
N ASP A 47 -3.79 4.21 -1.59
CA ASP A 47 -4.52 3.77 -2.80
C ASP A 47 -3.61 3.66 -4.02
N ALA A 48 -2.67 4.59 -4.19
CA ALA A 48 -1.64 4.52 -5.24
C ALA A 48 -0.75 3.28 -5.07
N ILE A 49 -0.39 2.91 -3.83
CA ILE A 49 0.34 1.65 -3.56
C ILE A 49 -0.49 0.43 -3.97
N TRP A 50 -1.78 0.39 -3.65
CA TRP A 50 -2.66 -0.71 -4.05
C TRP A 50 -2.82 -0.79 -5.57
N ARG A 51 -2.94 0.35 -6.26
CA ARG A 51 -2.97 0.40 -7.73
C ARG A 51 -1.65 -0.04 -8.35
N ARG A 52 -0.51 0.37 -7.81
CA ARG A 52 0.82 -0.13 -8.19
C ARG A 52 0.92 -1.65 -8.04
N THR A 53 0.45 -2.21 -6.93
CA THR A 53 0.42 -3.67 -6.72
C THR A 53 -0.46 -4.35 -7.76
N ARG A 54 -1.67 -3.84 -8.01
CA ARG A 54 -2.57 -4.37 -9.04
C ARG A 54 -1.93 -4.36 -10.43
N ALA A 55 -1.41 -3.21 -10.86
CA ALA A 55 -0.74 -3.07 -12.17
C ALA A 55 0.47 -4.02 -12.31
N THR A 56 1.22 -4.22 -11.22
CA THR A 56 2.33 -5.19 -11.19
C THR A 56 1.82 -6.62 -11.42
N GLN A 57 0.71 -6.99 -10.78
CA GLN A 57 0.16 -8.34 -10.94
C GLN A 57 -0.50 -8.58 -12.29
N GLU A 58 -1.17 -7.57 -12.85
CA GLU A 58 -1.71 -7.62 -14.22
C GLU A 58 -0.58 -7.79 -15.24
N LEU A 59 0.49 -7.00 -15.12
CA LEU A 59 1.68 -7.15 -15.96
C LEU A 59 2.33 -8.52 -15.79
N ARG A 60 2.45 -9.01 -14.55
CA ARG A 60 3.01 -10.34 -14.27
C ARG A 60 2.15 -11.44 -14.91
N ALA A 61 0.82 -11.34 -14.82
CA ALA A 61 -0.09 -12.30 -15.41
C ALA A 61 0.10 -12.37 -16.93
N LEU A 62 0.14 -11.22 -17.61
CA LEU A 62 0.38 -11.14 -19.04
C LEU A 62 1.74 -11.74 -19.43
N LEU A 63 2.82 -11.36 -18.74
CA LEU A 63 4.18 -11.86 -19.04
C LEU A 63 4.32 -13.37 -18.84
N ARG A 64 3.52 -14.00 -17.96
CA ARG A 64 3.53 -15.46 -17.81
C ARG A 64 3.03 -16.18 -19.08
N GLU A 65 2.14 -15.54 -19.84
CA GLU A 65 1.51 -16.14 -21.02
C GLU A 65 2.45 -16.18 -22.24
N TYR A 66 3.32 -15.17 -22.40
CA TYR A 66 4.13 -15.02 -23.61
C TYR A 66 5.60 -14.68 -23.38
N TYR A 67 6.00 -14.25 -22.18
CA TYR A 67 7.36 -13.78 -21.92
C TYR A 67 7.94 -14.21 -20.56
N PRO A 68 7.90 -15.51 -20.20
CA PRO A 68 8.40 -16.00 -18.90
C PRO A 68 9.88 -15.69 -18.62
N GLY A 69 10.78 -15.73 -19.61
CA GLY A 69 12.20 -15.40 -19.38
C GLY A 69 12.46 -13.97 -18.92
N PHE A 70 11.52 -13.03 -19.17
CA PHE A 70 11.58 -11.70 -18.57
C PHE A 70 11.33 -11.75 -17.05
N LEU A 71 10.37 -12.59 -16.63
CA LEU A 71 10.08 -12.80 -15.21
C LEU A 71 11.28 -13.45 -14.50
N ASP A 72 11.98 -14.36 -15.18
CA ASP A 72 13.20 -14.98 -14.65
C ASP A 72 14.35 -13.97 -14.52
N ALA A 73 14.49 -13.05 -15.49
CA ALA A 73 15.52 -12.01 -15.45
C ALA A 73 15.36 -11.06 -14.24
N PHE A 74 14.12 -10.80 -13.81
CA PHE A 74 13.79 -9.88 -12.72
C PHE A 74 13.11 -10.56 -11.52
N GLY A 75 13.22 -11.87 -11.42
CA GLY A 75 12.73 -12.68 -10.31
C GLY A 75 13.86 -13.31 -9.51
N ASP A 76 13.57 -13.64 -8.25
CA ASP A 76 14.44 -14.43 -7.36
C ASP A 76 13.78 -15.76 -6.94
N GLY A 77 12.77 -16.19 -7.70
CA GLY A 77 11.98 -17.40 -7.43
C GLY A 77 10.79 -17.16 -6.48
N VAL A 78 10.86 -16.19 -5.57
CA VAL A 78 9.79 -15.91 -4.58
C VAL A 78 9.06 -14.60 -4.92
N HIS A 79 9.79 -13.59 -5.38
CA HIS A 79 9.27 -12.27 -5.70
C HIS A 79 9.66 -11.85 -7.12
N THR A 80 8.77 -11.11 -7.78
CA THR A 80 9.05 -10.47 -9.07
C THR A 80 9.28 -8.99 -8.86
N ASN A 81 10.45 -8.50 -9.23
CA ASN A 81 10.87 -7.11 -9.08
C ASN A 81 10.43 -6.24 -10.27
N LEU A 82 9.26 -6.50 -10.85
CA LEU A 82 8.73 -5.78 -12.01
C LEU A 82 8.46 -4.30 -11.74
N ALA A 83 8.17 -3.95 -10.48
CA ALA A 83 7.96 -2.56 -10.07
C ALA A 83 9.28 -1.81 -9.79
N THR A 84 10.44 -2.37 -10.14
CA THR A 84 11.72 -1.63 -10.14
C THR A 84 11.86 -0.79 -11.40
N VAL A 85 12.57 0.33 -11.31
CA VAL A 85 12.80 1.22 -12.45
C VAL A 85 13.54 0.48 -13.58
N GLU A 86 14.51 -0.37 -13.22
CA GLU A 86 15.28 -1.19 -14.16
C GLU A 86 14.40 -2.15 -14.97
N ALA A 87 13.52 -2.91 -14.31
CA ALA A 87 12.63 -3.85 -14.98
C ALA A 87 11.70 -3.12 -15.96
N ARG A 88 11.07 -2.03 -15.52
CA ARG A 88 10.16 -1.24 -16.37
C ARG A 88 10.91 -0.60 -17.55
N ALA A 89 12.12 -0.09 -17.33
CA ALA A 89 12.93 0.50 -18.39
C ALA A 89 13.35 -0.53 -19.44
N ILE A 90 13.78 -1.73 -19.04
CA ILE A 90 14.15 -2.79 -19.98
C ILE A 90 12.92 -3.31 -20.73
N LEU A 91 11.80 -3.54 -20.04
CA LEU A 91 10.57 -4.03 -20.68
C LEU A 91 9.98 -3.02 -21.66
N SER A 92 10.09 -1.72 -21.37
CA SER A 92 9.68 -0.66 -22.30
C SER A 92 10.48 -0.71 -23.62
N VAL A 93 11.77 -1.00 -23.55
CA VAL A 93 12.65 -1.12 -24.73
C VAL A 93 12.42 -2.43 -25.47
N ALA A 94 12.20 -3.53 -24.76
CA ALA A 94 11.99 -4.86 -25.32
C ALA A 94 10.77 -5.54 -24.69
N PRO A 95 9.54 -5.18 -25.12
CA PRO A 95 8.32 -5.80 -24.61
C PRO A 95 8.04 -7.20 -25.16
N THR A 96 8.80 -7.67 -26.14
CA THR A 96 8.59 -8.99 -26.78
C THR A 96 9.82 -9.88 -26.64
N LEU A 97 9.60 -11.18 -26.73
CA LEU A 97 10.67 -12.16 -26.69
C LEU A 97 11.71 -11.94 -27.77
N GLU A 98 11.25 -11.67 -28.99
CA GLU A 98 12.14 -11.37 -30.11
C GLU A 98 13.03 -10.16 -29.83
N GLN A 99 12.44 -9.08 -29.32
CA GLN A 99 13.19 -7.86 -29.00
C GLN A 99 14.17 -8.10 -27.86
N GLY A 100 13.78 -8.87 -26.85
CA GLY A 100 14.66 -9.23 -25.73
C GLY A 100 15.85 -10.06 -26.15
N ALA A 101 15.64 -11.10 -26.96
CA ALA A 101 16.72 -11.95 -27.46
C ALA A 101 17.75 -11.14 -28.28
N ARG A 102 17.28 -10.11 -29.00
CA ARG A 102 18.11 -9.20 -29.80
C ARG A 102 18.80 -8.10 -28.97
N LEU A 103 18.45 -7.92 -27.69
CA LEU A 103 19.14 -6.92 -26.87
C LEU A 103 20.63 -7.26 -26.71
N THR A 104 21.47 -6.27 -27.00
CA THR A 104 22.91 -6.35 -26.75
C THR A 104 23.22 -5.98 -25.29
N LYS A 105 24.31 -6.53 -24.75
CA LYS A 105 24.80 -6.20 -23.41
C LYS A 105 25.02 -4.69 -23.25
N SER A 106 25.59 -4.04 -24.27
CA SER A 106 25.81 -2.58 -24.29
C SER A 106 24.52 -1.78 -24.18
N ARG A 107 23.44 -2.20 -24.86
CA ARG A 107 22.13 -1.54 -24.77
C ARG A 107 21.49 -1.75 -23.41
N ILE A 108 21.59 -2.96 -22.84
CA ILE A 108 21.11 -3.25 -21.48
C ILE A 108 21.85 -2.37 -20.46
N LEU A 109 23.18 -2.28 -20.54
CA LEU A 109 23.99 -1.40 -19.69
C LEU A 109 23.54 0.06 -19.77
N ALA A 110 23.31 0.58 -20.98
CA ALA A 110 22.86 1.95 -21.18
C ALA A 110 21.49 2.20 -20.53
N VAL A 111 20.56 1.25 -20.65
CA VAL A 111 19.23 1.34 -20.03
C VAL A 111 19.34 1.28 -18.49
N LEU A 112 20.14 0.36 -17.94
CA LEU A 112 20.34 0.25 -16.49
C LEU A 112 20.98 1.52 -15.89
N ARG A 113 21.97 2.11 -16.58
CA ARG A 113 22.57 3.38 -16.16
C ARG A 113 21.55 4.51 -16.13
N ARG A 114 20.73 4.63 -17.18
CA ARG A 114 19.65 5.63 -17.24
C ARG A 114 18.58 5.41 -16.16
N ALA A 115 18.33 4.15 -15.80
CA ALA A 115 17.44 3.77 -14.70
C ALA A 115 18.04 4.03 -13.31
N GLY A 116 19.26 4.56 -13.21
CA GLY A 116 19.91 4.94 -11.95
C GLY A 116 20.74 3.84 -11.30
N ARG A 117 20.94 2.69 -11.96
CA ARG A 117 21.79 1.62 -11.41
C ARG A 117 23.27 2.03 -11.49
N GLN A 118 23.96 2.01 -10.35
CA GLN A 118 25.38 2.38 -10.26
C GLN A 118 26.31 1.19 -10.05
N ARG A 119 25.85 0.14 -9.35
CA ARG A 119 26.68 -0.99 -8.91
C ARG A 119 26.39 -2.26 -9.70
N ARG A 120 27.44 -3.08 -9.90
CA ARG A 120 27.37 -4.41 -10.55
C ARG A 120 26.61 -4.38 -11.89
N LEU A 121 26.88 -3.36 -12.70
CA LEU A 121 26.20 -3.13 -13.97
C LEU A 121 26.50 -4.25 -14.96
N ASP A 122 27.75 -4.64 -15.11
CA ASP A 122 28.16 -5.69 -16.05
C ASP A 122 27.60 -7.06 -15.70
N ASP A 123 27.66 -7.45 -14.42
CA ASP A 123 27.04 -8.68 -13.91
C ASP A 123 25.53 -8.69 -14.17
N ALA A 124 24.85 -7.58 -13.83
CA ALA A 124 23.41 -7.47 -13.97
C ALA A 124 23.01 -7.52 -15.45
N ALA A 125 23.74 -6.82 -16.32
CA ALA A 125 23.48 -6.81 -17.76
C ALA A 125 23.72 -8.18 -18.39
N ALA A 126 24.78 -8.89 -18.01
CA ALA A 126 25.04 -10.25 -18.46
C ALA A 126 23.91 -11.21 -18.02
N ARG A 127 23.57 -11.21 -16.73
CA ARG A 127 22.48 -12.04 -16.18
C ARG A 127 21.14 -11.79 -16.88
N ILE A 128 20.80 -10.51 -17.12
CA ILE A 128 19.58 -10.14 -17.83
C ILE A 128 19.65 -10.65 -19.26
N GLN A 129 20.74 -10.39 -19.98
CA GLN A 129 20.89 -10.83 -21.37
C GLN A 129 20.78 -12.36 -21.51
N ASP A 130 21.45 -13.10 -20.63
CA ASP A 130 21.42 -14.56 -20.63
C ASP A 130 19.99 -15.06 -20.41
N ALA A 131 19.26 -14.51 -19.44
CA ALA A 131 17.87 -14.86 -19.18
C ALA A 131 16.96 -14.54 -20.38
N LEU A 132 17.10 -13.37 -21.00
CA LEU A 132 16.28 -12.96 -22.15
C LEU A 132 16.58 -13.76 -23.44
N ARG A 133 17.74 -14.41 -23.53
CA ARG A 133 18.14 -15.23 -24.69
C ARG A 133 17.86 -16.72 -24.50
N ARG A 134 17.47 -17.17 -23.32
CA ARG A 134 17.10 -18.57 -23.09
C ARG A 134 15.94 -18.95 -24.01
N ARG A 135 16.03 -20.16 -24.56
CA ARG A 135 14.96 -20.71 -25.40
C ARG A 135 13.71 -20.92 -24.54
N GLN A 136 12.59 -20.44 -25.04
CA GLN A 136 11.28 -20.59 -24.40
C GLN A 136 10.19 -20.67 -25.47
N LEU A 137 9.01 -21.12 -25.06
CA LEU A 137 7.85 -21.25 -25.96
C LEU A 137 7.49 -19.87 -26.54
N ARG A 138 7.23 -19.86 -27.85
CA ARG A 138 6.89 -18.65 -28.61
C ARG A 138 5.41 -18.67 -28.95
N GLN A 139 4.79 -17.52 -28.87
CA GLN A 139 3.50 -17.27 -29.50
C GLN A 139 3.70 -17.00 -30.99
N PRO A 140 2.66 -17.13 -31.83
CA PRO A 140 2.72 -16.65 -33.21
C PRO A 140 3.14 -15.17 -33.27
N PRO A 141 3.95 -14.73 -34.25
CA PRO A 141 4.56 -13.40 -34.24
C PRO A 141 3.58 -12.23 -34.07
N LEU A 142 2.42 -12.28 -34.72
CA LEU A 142 1.39 -11.23 -34.60
C LEU A 142 0.77 -11.17 -33.20
N VAL A 143 0.59 -12.33 -32.56
CA VAL A 143 0.07 -12.44 -31.18
C VAL A 143 1.12 -11.92 -30.20
N GLU A 144 2.39 -12.30 -30.35
CA GLU A 144 3.50 -11.80 -29.52
C GLU A 144 3.63 -10.27 -29.62
N GLN A 145 3.50 -9.71 -30.82
CA GLN A 145 3.51 -8.26 -31.02
C GLN A 145 2.31 -7.56 -30.36
N ALA A 146 1.10 -8.13 -30.46
CA ALA A 146 -0.09 -7.58 -29.82
C ALA A 146 0.05 -7.59 -28.28
N MET A 147 0.50 -8.72 -27.71
CA MET A 147 0.80 -8.84 -26.28
C MET A 147 1.90 -7.86 -25.85
N GLY A 148 2.92 -7.65 -26.69
CA GLY A 148 3.96 -6.64 -26.44
C GLY A 148 3.42 -5.20 -26.40
N ARG A 149 2.41 -4.86 -27.22
CA ARG A 149 1.72 -3.56 -27.14
C ARG A 149 0.93 -3.43 -25.83
N GLN A 150 0.21 -4.48 -25.44
CA GLN A 150 -0.50 -4.52 -24.16
C GLN A 150 0.46 -4.38 -22.98
N ALA A 151 1.59 -5.07 -23.01
CA ALA A 151 2.62 -4.98 -21.98
C ALA A 151 3.17 -3.55 -21.85
N ARG A 152 3.42 -2.84 -22.95
CA ARG A 152 3.81 -1.42 -22.91
C ARG A 152 2.77 -0.53 -22.22
N ALA A 153 1.48 -0.74 -22.50
CA ALA A 153 0.41 0.02 -21.85
C ALA A 153 0.35 -0.25 -20.33
N LEU A 154 0.52 -1.51 -19.93
CA LEU A 154 0.60 -1.89 -18.51
C LEU A 154 1.86 -1.33 -17.84
N VAL A 155 3.01 -1.28 -18.52
CA VAL A 155 4.23 -0.64 -18.01
C VAL A 155 4.02 0.85 -17.81
N ALA A 156 3.40 1.55 -18.76
CA ALA A 156 3.09 2.98 -18.62
C ALA A 156 2.16 3.25 -17.42
N THR A 157 1.15 2.40 -17.23
CA THR A 157 0.26 2.46 -16.05
C THR A 157 1.06 2.22 -14.76
N LEU A 158 1.92 1.21 -14.73
CA LEU A 158 2.76 0.91 -13.57
C LEU A 158 3.76 2.03 -13.25
N ASP A 159 4.34 2.68 -14.27
CA ASP A 159 5.22 3.84 -14.11
C ASP A 159 4.47 5.01 -13.44
N ALA A 160 3.27 5.33 -13.93
CA ALA A 160 2.42 6.38 -13.35
C ALA A 160 2.08 6.07 -11.89
N GLU A 161 1.65 4.84 -11.57
CA GLU A 161 1.30 4.48 -10.19
C GLU A 161 2.52 4.41 -9.26
N CYS A 162 3.71 4.05 -9.77
CA CYS A 162 4.95 4.16 -8.98
C CYS A 162 5.27 5.62 -8.64
N LYS A 163 5.14 6.53 -9.62
CA LYS A 163 5.36 7.97 -9.42
C LYS A 163 4.34 8.55 -8.44
N ASN A 164 3.05 8.29 -8.65
CA ASN A 164 1.97 8.74 -7.76
C ASN A 164 2.20 8.26 -6.32
N ALA A 165 2.58 6.99 -6.14
CA ALA A 165 2.86 6.45 -4.81
C ALA A 165 4.04 7.16 -4.14
N GLN A 166 5.08 7.53 -4.89
CA GLN A 166 6.21 8.28 -4.34
C GLN A 166 5.78 9.70 -3.95
N GLU A 167 5.23 10.47 -4.88
CA GLU A 167 4.86 11.88 -4.68
C GLU A 167 3.83 12.04 -3.54
N LEU A 168 2.81 11.18 -3.48
CA LEU A 168 1.80 11.23 -2.43
C LEU A 168 2.34 10.82 -1.05
N ASN A 169 3.29 9.87 -0.99
CA ASN A 169 3.95 9.54 0.28
C ASN A 169 4.85 10.68 0.76
N GLU A 170 5.56 11.35 -0.15
CA GLU A 170 6.39 12.52 0.16
C GLU A 170 5.52 13.67 0.70
N ALA A 171 4.44 14.02 -0.01
CA ALA A 171 3.49 15.06 0.42
C ALA A 171 2.81 14.74 1.76
N ALA A 172 2.40 13.47 1.96
CA ALA A 172 1.82 13.03 3.23
C ALA A 172 2.84 13.12 4.38
N SER A 173 4.10 12.75 4.13
CA SER A 173 5.17 12.82 5.13
C SER A 173 5.51 14.25 5.50
N GLU A 174 5.58 15.14 4.52
CA GLU A 174 5.82 16.57 4.74
C GLU A 174 4.71 17.21 5.58
N SER A 175 3.45 16.94 5.24
CA SER A 175 2.30 17.43 6.00
C SER A 175 2.28 16.85 7.43
N PHE A 176 2.67 15.59 7.58
CA PHE A 176 2.70 14.90 8.87
C PHE A 176 3.80 15.40 9.83
N ARG A 177 4.84 16.09 9.34
CA ARG A 177 5.86 16.72 10.19
C ARG A 177 5.40 18.00 10.90
N GLN A 178 4.27 18.57 10.48
CA GLN A 178 3.75 19.83 11.01
C GLN A 178 2.96 19.71 12.33
N PRO A 179 2.05 18.73 12.54
CA PRO A 179 1.21 18.69 13.73
C PRO A 179 2.01 18.38 15.01
N PRO A 180 1.60 18.90 16.19
CA PRO A 180 2.25 18.60 17.48
C PRO A 180 2.33 17.10 17.81
N GLY A 181 1.38 16.30 17.32
CA GLY A 181 1.33 14.86 17.53
C GLY A 181 2.42 14.05 16.80
N HIS A 182 3.20 14.67 15.90
CA HIS A 182 4.26 14.00 15.14
C HIS A 182 5.28 13.29 16.04
N ALA A 183 5.83 14.01 17.03
CA ALA A 183 6.85 13.47 17.93
C ALA A 183 6.33 12.30 18.78
N VAL A 184 5.06 12.35 19.16
CA VAL A 184 4.41 11.27 19.93
C VAL A 184 4.26 10.03 19.06
N ILE A 185 3.72 10.15 17.85
CA ILE A 185 3.48 9.00 16.97
C ILE A 185 4.81 8.38 16.51
N THR A 186 5.82 9.18 16.21
CA THR A 186 7.15 8.68 15.78
C THR A 186 8.01 8.14 16.93
N SER A 187 7.62 8.38 18.19
CA SER A 187 8.28 7.76 19.35
C SER A 187 8.05 6.24 19.44
N PHE A 188 6.98 5.74 18.81
CA PHE A 188 6.70 4.31 18.79
C PHE A 188 7.66 3.56 17.85
N PRO A 189 8.21 2.42 18.28
CA PRO A 189 9.16 1.67 17.47
C PRO A 189 8.52 1.24 16.15
N GLY A 190 9.14 1.61 15.03
CA GLY A 190 8.67 1.24 13.69
C GLY A 190 7.63 2.17 13.07
N LEU A 191 7.20 3.23 13.77
CA LEU A 191 6.48 4.34 13.16
C LEU A 191 7.46 5.44 12.73
N ALA A 192 7.37 5.83 11.47
CA ALA A 192 8.12 6.91 10.84
C ALA A 192 7.13 7.78 10.04
N ASP A 193 7.59 8.82 9.34
CA ASP A 193 6.68 9.80 8.73
C ASP A 193 5.54 9.18 7.88
N VAL A 194 5.86 8.24 6.99
CA VAL A 194 4.85 7.59 6.13
C VAL A 194 3.85 6.73 6.93
N THR A 195 4.33 5.89 7.84
CA THR A 195 3.46 5.00 8.63
C THR A 195 2.70 5.78 9.70
N GLY A 196 3.32 6.79 10.29
CA GLY A 196 2.71 7.73 11.23
C GLY A 196 1.61 8.56 10.58
N ALA A 197 1.85 9.11 9.38
CA ALA A 197 0.82 9.82 8.61
C ALA A 197 -0.41 8.93 8.34
N ARG A 198 -0.20 7.65 8.00
CA ARG A 198 -1.29 6.69 7.80
C ARG A 198 -2.01 6.33 9.09
N VAL A 199 -1.32 6.24 10.22
CA VAL A 199 -1.98 6.04 11.52
C VAL A 199 -2.84 7.26 11.83
N LEU A 200 -2.24 8.46 11.80
CA LEU A 200 -2.93 9.73 12.09
C LEU A 200 -4.15 9.94 11.19
N ALA A 201 -4.03 9.64 9.90
CA ALA A 201 -5.12 9.71 8.93
C ALA A 201 -6.37 8.92 9.33
N GLU A 202 -6.21 7.83 10.08
CA GLU A 202 -7.30 6.96 10.46
C GLU A 202 -7.76 7.16 11.90
N ILE A 203 -6.84 7.51 12.81
CA ILE A 203 -7.18 7.78 14.21
C ILE A 203 -7.64 9.21 14.46
N GLY A 204 -7.27 10.19 13.63
CA GLY A 204 -7.54 11.60 13.85
C GLY A 204 -6.62 12.24 14.89
N ASP A 205 -6.71 13.57 15.01
CA ASP A 205 -6.04 14.34 16.06
C ASP A 205 -6.99 14.83 17.17
N ASP A 206 -8.29 14.59 17.02
CA ASP A 206 -9.27 14.75 18.09
C ASP A 206 -9.03 13.73 19.21
N ARG A 207 -8.60 14.24 20.38
CA ARG A 207 -8.31 13.42 21.57
C ARG A 207 -9.56 12.80 22.18
N ASP A 208 -10.73 13.39 21.99
CA ASP A 208 -12.01 12.92 22.56
C ASP A 208 -12.74 11.95 21.62
N ARG A 209 -12.19 11.70 20.43
CA ARG A 209 -12.75 10.75 19.45
C ARG A 209 -12.98 9.35 20.03
N PHE A 210 -12.08 8.90 20.89
CA PHE A 210 -12.19 7.61 21.58
C PHE A 210 -12.21 7.82 23.09
N ALA A 211 -13.26 7.35 23.75
CA ALA A 211 -13.37 7.41 25.20
C ALA A 211 -12.24 6.67 25.93
N ASP A 212 -11.75 5.57 25.33
CA ASP A 212 -10.62 4.80 25.83
C ASP A 212 -9.93 3.99 24.72
N ALA A 213 -8.83 3.32 25.07
CA ALA A 213 -8.09 2.44 24.16
C ALA A 213 -8.92 1.23 23.66
N ARG A 214 -9.96 0.80 24.38
CA ARG A 214 -10.85 -0.28 23.92
C ARG A 214 -11.71 0.21 22.76
N GLY A 215 -12.14 1.46 22.78
CA GLY A 215 -12.81 2.13 21.67
C GLY A 215 -11.98 2.11 20.39
N LEU A 216 -10.69 2.46 20.47
CA LEU A 216 -9.77 2.40 19.33
C LEU A 216 -9.57 0.95 18.83
N LYS A 217 -9.40 -0.02 19.72
CA LYS A 217 -9.29 -1.45 19.34
C LYS A 217 -10.56 -1.94 18.62
N ALA A 218 -11.73 -1.53 19.10
CA ALA A 218 -13.00 -1.87 18.49
C ALA A 218 -13.16 -1.22 17.10
N PHE A 219 -12.73 0.03 16.94
CA PHE A 219 -12.70 0.74 15.66
C PHE A 219 -11.74 0.10 14.65
N ALA A 220 -10.53 -0.26 15.09
CA ALA A 220 -9.54 -0.96 14.29
C ALA A 220 -10.02 -2.35 13.81
N GLY A 221 -10.98 -2.93 14.54
CA GLY A 221 -11.43 -4.31 14.36
C GLY A 221 -10.48 -5.33 14.99
N SER A 222 -9.63 -4.91 15.93
CA SER A 222 -8.72 -5.79 16.68
C SER A 222 -9.31 -6.28 18.01
N ALA A 223 -10.43 -5.70 18.47
CA ALA A 223 -11.15 -6.20 19.63
C ALA A 223 -11.82 -7.56 19.32
N PRO A 224 -11.69 -8.56 20.21
CA PRO A 224 -12.36 -9.85 20.04
C PRO A 224 -13.89 -9.70 20.11
N VAL A 225 -14.60 -10.64 19.49
CA VAL A 225 -16.06 -10.72 19.51
C VAL A 225 -16.48 -11.84 20.46
N THR A 226 -17.15 -11.45 21.54
CA THR A 226 -17.78 -12.39 22.47
C THR A 226 -19.18 -12.73 21.98
N ARG A 227 -19.43 -14.00 21.70
CA ARG A 227 -20.76 -14.56 21.43
C ARG A 227 -21.19 -15.35 22.65
N ALA A 228 -22.24 -14.88 23.33
CA ALA A 228 -22.82 -15.56 24.48
C ALA A 228 -24.27 -15.95 24.17
N SER A 229 -24.65 -17.18 24.52
CA SER A 229 -26.01 -17.70 24.40
C SER A 229 -26.28 -18.70 25.50
N GLY A 230 -27.25 -18.41 26.38
CA GLY A 230 -27.62 -19.28 27.50
C GLY A 230 -26.41 -19.67 28.36
N ARG A 231 -25.96 -20.92 28.24
CA ARG A 231 -24.79 -21.48 28.97
C ARG A 231 -23.48 -21.44 28.19
N SER A 232 -23.47 -21.05 26.91
CA SER A 232 -22.27 -21.04 26.08
C SER A 232 -21.70 -19.62 25.96
N ILE A 233 -20.39 -19.48 26.16
CA ILE A 233 -19.63 -18.27 25.86
C ILE A 233 -18.47 -18.65 24.93
N ALA A 234 -18.39 -18.02 23.77
CA ALA A 234 -17.30 -18.18 22.82
C ALA A 234 -16.67 -16.81 22.51
N VAL A 235 -15.36 -16.70 22.66
CA VAL A 235 -14.59 -15.50 22.30
C VAL A 235 -13.85 -15.78 21.01
N THR A 236 -14.18 -15.05 19.96
CA THR A 236 -13.64 -15.25 18.60
C THR A 236 -12.93 -13.99 18.11
N HIS A 237 -12.00 -14.14 17.18
CA HIS A 237 -11.40 -12.99 16.52
C HIS A 237 -12.37 -12.39 15.50
N ARG A 238 -12.28 -11.07 15.28
CA ARG A 238 -13.13 -10.39 14.30
C ARG A 238 -12.57 -10.58 12.89
N HIS A 239 -13.43 -11.01 11.96
CA HIS A 239 -13.05 -11.12 10.54
C HIS A 239 -13.06 -9.75 9.83
N VAL A 240 -13.97 -8.86 10.21
CA VAL A 240 -14.09 -7.51 9.66
C VAL A 240 -13.14 -6.56 10.37
N LYS A 241 -12.24 -5.94 9.62
CA LYS A 241 -11.27 -4.97 10.13
C LYS A 241 -11.25 -3.71 9.30
N TYR A 242 -10.74 -2.64 9.87
CA TYR A 242 -10.54 -1.42 9.12
C TYR A 242 -9.29 -1.54 8.24
N ASN A 243 -9.49 -1.76 6.93
CA ASN A 243 -8.43 -2.20 6.00
C ASN A 243 -7.19 -1.29 5.98
N ARG A 244 -7.36 0.03 6.07
CA ARG A 244 -6.23 0.99 6.03
C ARG A 244 -5.38 0.92 7.29
N LEU A 245 -6.02 0.87 8.47
CA LEU A 245 -5.32 0.73 9.74
C LEU A 245 -4.68 -0.66 9.89
N ALA A 246 -5.33 -1.69 9.36
CA ALA A 246 -4.74 -3.03 9.29
C ALA A 246 -3.51 -3.09 8.35
N ALA A 247 -3.56 -2.40 7.20
CA ALA A 247 -2.44 -2.35 6.27
C ALA A 247 -1.20 -1.72 6.88
N VAL A 248 -1.34 -0.59 7.59
CA VAL A 248 -0.23 0.02 8.32
C VAL A 248 0.19 -0.81 9.54
N GLY A 249 -0.77 -1.43 10.24
CA GLY A 249 -0.51 -2.25 11.43
C GLY A 249 0.39 -3.46 11.15
N VAL A 250 0.21 -4.14 10.01
CA VAL A 250 1.09 -5.26 9.62
C VAL A 250 2.52 -4.79 9.37
N VAL A 251 2.69 -3.69 8.63
CA VAL A 251 4.03 -3.11 8.36
C VAL A 251 4.68 -2.66 9.66
N TRP A 252 3.91 -1.98 10.52
CA TRP A 252 4.38 -1.50 11.81
C TRP A 252 4.85 -2.66 12.70
N ALA A 253 4.04 -3.72 12.86
CA ALA A 253 4.39 -4.89 13.67
C ALA A 253 5.68 -5.56 13.17
N PHE A 254 5.84 -5.71 11.85
CA PHE A 254 7.04 -6.29 11.25
C PHE A 254 8.30 -5.45 11.53
N VAL A 255 8.22 -4.13 11.32
CA VAL A 255 9.36 -3.22 11.54
C VAL A 255 9.70 -3.11 13.04
N ALA A 256 8.69 -3.05 13.90
CA ALA A 256 8.86 -3.02 15.35
C ALA A 256 9.56 -4.30 15.85
N ALA A 257 9.15 -5.48 15.37
CA ALA A 257 9.75 -6.76 15.73
C ALA A 257 11.23 -6.85 15.28
N GLY A 258 11.55 -6.32 14.09
CA GLY A 258 12.92 -6.31 13.56
C GLY A 258 13.91 -5.46 14.37
N ARG A 259 13.42 -4.48 15.15
CA ARG A 259 14.23 -3.61 16.03
C ARG A 259 14.39 -4.16 17.46
N GLY A 260 13.79 -5.31 17.77
CA GLY A 260 13.79 -5.93 19.11
C GLY A 260 15.14 -6.46 19.63
N ARG A 261 16.26 -6.18 18.95
CA ARG A 261 17.62 -6.46 19.45
C ARG A 261 18.43 -5.16 19.53
N CYS A 262 18.06 -4.25 20.44
CA CYS A 262 18.95 -3.23 21.01
C CYS A 262 18.27 -2.50 22.19
N SER A 263 18.66 -2.89 23.41
CA SER A 263 18.63 -2.18 24.72
C SER A 263 17.32 -1.60 25.31
N PRO A 264 17.02 -1.87 26.61
CA PRO A 264 15.89 -1.27 27.31
C PRO A 264 16.25 0.15 27.78
N ARG A 265 15.86 1.16 27.02
CA ARG A 265 15.53 2.47 27.60
C ARG A 265 14.03 2.62 27.64
N VAL A 266 13.44 2.04 28.69
CA VAL A 266 12.14 2.50 29.20
C VAL A 266 12.39 3.93 29.67
N LEU A 267 12.03 4.92 28.85
CA LEU A 267 11.85 6.26 29.37
C LEU A 267 10.64 6.21 30.32
N PRO A 268 10.75 6.70 31.56
CA PRO A 268 9.61 6.73 32.47
C PRO A 268 8.52 7.60 31.86
N CYS A 269 7.31 7.03 31.78
CA CYS A 269 6.10 7.75 31.44
C CYS A 269 5.92 8.86 32.50
N PRO A 270 5.92 10.17 32.13
CA PRO A 270 5.61 11.19 33.10
C PRO A 270 4.12 11.03 33.45
N ALA A 271 3.88 10.71 34.71
CA ALA A 271 2.55 10.67 35.28
C ALA A 271 1.87 12.02 35.03
N ARG A 272 0.62 11.95 34.55
CA ARG A 272 -0.43 12.98 34.67
C ARG A 272 0.02 14.43 34.56
N THR A 273 -0.12 14.98 33.36
CA THR A 273 -0.84 16.22 33.04
C THR A 273 -0.79 16.40 31.52
N TRP A 274 -1.85 16.97 30.92
CA TRP A 274 -2.11 17.22 29.49
C TRP A 274 -2.84 16.14 28.69
#